data_AF-G7KED5-F1
#
_entry.id   AF-G7KED5-F1
#
_cell.length_a   1.000
_cell.length_b   1.000
_cell.length_c   1.000
_cell.angle_alpha   90.00
_cell.angle_beta   90.00
_cell.angle_gamma   90.00
#
_symmetry.space_group_name_H-M   'P 1'
#
loop_
_entity.id
_entity.type
_entity.pdbx_description
1 polymer ?
#
loop_
_entity_poly.entity_id
_entity_poly.type
_entity_poly.pdbx_seq_one_letter_code
_entity_poly.pdbx_strand_id
1 'polypeptide(L)'
;MESPPTSFNHILAMPYPSRGHINPMLSFCKILTSQKPNKILITEEWLTIIGADPKPESIRFTTIPNVIPPEREKAANFPGLYEAVMTKMEAPFE
;
A
#
# COMPACT_ATOMS: atom_id res chain seq x y z
N MET A 1 30.54 -19.57 -14.76
CA MET A 1 30.26 -18.14 -14.87
C MET A 1 28.89 -17.90 -14.27
N GLU A 2 28.83 -17.44 -13.02
CA GLU A 2 27.57 -16.98 -12.43
C GLU A 2 27.14 -15.69 -13.14
N SER A 3 25.90 -15.65 -13.61
CA SER A 3 25.30 -14.44 -14.15
C SER A 3 25.29 -13.35 -13.09
N PRO A 4 25.58 -12.08 -13.42
CA PRO A 4 25.54 -10.99 -12.46
C PRO A 4 24.13 -10.91 -11.84
N PRO A 5 23.99 -10.55 -10.56
CA PRO A 5 22.68 -10.44 -9.92
C PRO A 5 21.88 -9.41 -10.72
N THR A 6 20.81 -9.88 -11.36
CA THR A 6 19.85 -9.01 -12.03
C THR A 6 19.30 -8.09 -10.96
N SER A 7 19.64 -6.80 -11.01
CA SER A 7 19.03 -5.79 -10.15
C SER A 7 17.55 -5.70 -10.52
N PHE A 8 16.71 -6.50 -9.88
CA PHE A 8 15.27 -6.42 -10.01
C PHE A 8 14.81 -5.17 -9.27
N ASN A 9 14.56 -4.10 -10.03
CA ASN A 9 13.92 -2.92 -9.46
C ASN A 9 12.50 -3.29 -9.02
N HIS A 10 12.26 -3.34 -7.71
CA HIS A 10 10.95 -3.58 -7.13
C HIS A 10 10.26 -2.24 -6.90
N ILE A 11 9.04 -2.09 -7.40
CA ILE A 11 8.22 -0.91 -7.14
C ILE A 11 7.39 -1.18 -5.89
N LEU A 12 7.49 -0.28 -4.91
CA LEU A 12 6.64 -0.26 -3.74
C LEU A 12 5.74 0.97 -3.81
N ALA A 13 4.43 0.76 -3.91
CA ALA A 13 3.44 1.82 -3.92
C ALA A 13 2.78 1.91 -2.54
N MET A 14 2.70 3.12 -1.99
CA MET A 14 2.05 3.38 -0.71
C MET A 14 0.92 4.40 -0.91
N PRO A 15 -0.34 3.96 -1.06
CA PRO A 15 -1.47 4.88 -1.16
C PRO A 15 -1.77 5.53 0.21
N TYR A 16 -2.36 6.73 0.16
CA TYR A 16 -3.07 7.26 1.31
C TYR A 16 -4.13 6.23 1.75
N PRO A 17 -4.26 5.94 3.05
CA PRO A 17 -5.01 4.79 3.52
C PRO A 17 -6.51 5.07 3.49
N SER A 18 -7.13 5.28 2.32
CA SER A 18 -8.57 5.51 2.11
C SER A 18 -9.05 4.83 0.82
N ARG A 19 -10.33 4.43 0.74
CA ARG A 19 -10.87 3.75 -0.46
C ARG A 19 -10.66 4.58 -1.73
N GLY A 20 -10.84 5.90 -1.61
CA GLY A 20 -10.68 6.85 -2.70
C GLY A 20 -9.25 6.94 -3.26
N HIS A 21 -8.24 6.48 -2.51
CA HIS A 21 -6.84 6.49 -2.94
C HIS A 21 -6.29 5.08 -3.23
N ILE A 22 -6.72 4.08 -2.46
CA ILE A 22 -6.29 2.68 -2.65
C ILE A 22 -6.80 2.12 -3.98
N ASN A 23 -8.06 2.37 -4.35
CA ASN A 23 -8.62 1.84 -5.60
C ASN A 23 -7.92 2.41 -6.84
N PRO A 24 -7.71 3.74 -6.97
CA PRO A 24 -6.90 4.28 -8.06
C PRO A 24 -5.46 3.75 -8.05
N MET A 25 -4.84 3.58 -6.87
CA MET A 25 -3.48 3.04 -6.79
C MET A 25 -3.41 1.60 -7.28
N LEU A 26 -4.41 0.78 -6.98
CA LEU A 26 -4.52 -0.58 -7.53
C LEU A 26 -4.62 -0.55 -9.06
N SER A 27 -5.50 0.29 -9.62
CA SER A 27 -5.63 0.46 -11.07
C SER A 27 -4.34 0.95 -11.72
N PHE A 28 -3.64 1.89 -11.09
CA PHE A 28 -2.35 2.37 -11.55
C PHE A 28 -1.28 1.27 -11.51
N CYS A 29 -1.20 0.51 -10.41
CA CYS A 29 -0.28 -0.61 -10.28
C CYS A 29 -0.55 -1.70 -11.32
N LYS A 30 -1.81 -1.97 -11.69
CA LYS A 30 -2.15 -2.91 -12.76
C LYS A 30 -1.50 -2.51 -14.09
N ILE A 31 -1.53 -1.22 -14.43
CA ILE A 31 -0.88 -0.69 -15.65
C ILE A 31 0.63 -0.90 -15.56
N LEU A 32 1.24 -0.60 -14.41
CA LEU A 32 2.68 -0.78 -14.19
C LEU A 32 3.12 -2.25 -14.19
N THR A 33 2.26 -3.18 -13.77
CA THR A 33 2.63 -4.61 -13.70
C THR A 33 2.86 -5.25 -15.06
N SER A 34 2.46 -4.60 -16.16
CA SER A 34 2.83 -5.02 -17.52
C SER A 34 4.35 -5.02 -17.74
N GLN A 35 5.12 -4.33 -16.90
CA GLN A 35 6.57 -4.19 -17.04
C GLN A 35 7.36 -4.94 -15.95
N LYS A 36 6.88 -4.97 -14.69
CA LYS A 36 7.60 -5.55 -13.51
C LYS A 36 6.65 -5.93 -12.36
N PRO A 37 7.04 -6.84 -11.44
CA PRO A 37 6.25 -7.14 -10.24
C PRO A 37 6.14 -5.93 -9.29
N ASN A 38 4.93 -5.66 -8.79
CA ASN A 38 4.64 -4.51 -7.93
C ASN A 38 4.18 -4.95 -6.55
N LYS A 39 4.67 -4.25 -5.53
CA LYS A 39 4.19 -4.38 -4.14
C LYS A 39 3.39 -3.15 -3.76
N ILE A 40 2.27 -3.35 -3.07
CA ILE A 40 1.48 -2.26 -2.50
C ILE A 40 1.55 -2.40 -0.98
N LEU A 41 2.05 -1.34 -0.32
CA LEU A 41 2.11 -1.24 1.13
C LEU A 41 0.84 -0.59 1.67
N ILE A 42 0.12 -1.31 2.53
CA ILE A 42 -1.12 -0.86 3.17
C ILE A 42 -1.05 -1.15 4.68
N THR A 43 -2.02 -0.70 5.47
CA THR A 43 -2.10 -1.15 6.87
C THR A 43 -2.75 -2.53 6.96
N GLU A 44 -2.58 -3.22 8.09
CA GLU A 44 -3.25 -4.51 8.37
C GLU A 44 -4.79 -4.41 8.34
N GLU A 45 -5.35 -3.30 8.82
CA GLU A 45 -6.78 -3.00 8.70
C GLU A 45 -7.20 -2.99 7.24
N TRP A 46 -6.44 -2.31 6.38
CA TRP A 46 -6.72 -2.26 4.95
C TRP A 46 -6.61 -3.62 4.26
N LEU A 47 -5.65 -4.46 4.65
CA LEU A 47 -5.57 -5.83 4.15
C LEU A 47 -6.83 -6.63 4.54
N THR A 48 -7.38 -6.39 5.73
CA THR A 48 -8.64 -7.04 6.14
C THR A 48 -9.83 -6.55 5.32
N ILE A 49 -9.83 -5.28 4.90
CA ILE A 49 -10.91 -4.67 4.12
C ILE A 49 -10.89 -5.14 2.65
N ILE A 50 -9.72 -5.23 2.01
CA ILE A 50 -9.59 -5.47 0.55
C ILE A 50 -8.92 -6.81 0.20
N GLY A 51 -8.41 -7.56 1.18
CA GLY A 51 -7.61 -8.76 0.93
C GLY A 51 -8.38 -9.91 0.28
N ALA A 52 -9.71 -9.93 0.42
CA ALA A 52 -10.58 -10.90 -0.22
C ALA A 52 -10.86 -10.58 -1.70
N ASP A 53 -10.59 -9.35 -2.15
CA ASP A 53 -10.87 -8.94 -3.52
C ASP A 53 -9.90 -9.61 -4.51
N PRO A 54 -10.37 -10.15 -5.64
CA PRO A 54 -9.51 -10.78 -6.63
C PRO A 54 -8.55 -9.75 -7.23
N LYS A 55 -7.26 -10.10 -7.24
CA LYS A 55 -6.18 -9.25 -7.78
C LYS A 55 -5.27 -10.04 -8.72
N PRO A 56 -4.64 -9.39 -9.71
CA PRO A 56 -3.62 -10.03 -10.54
C PRO A 56 -2.47 -10.57 -9.69
N GLU A 57 -1.90 -11.71 -10.09
CA GLU A 57 -0.76 -12.35 -9.38
C GLU A 57 0.48 -11.45 -9.29
N SER A 58 0.60 -10.50 -10.23
CA SER A 58 1.66 -9.50 -10.30
C SER A 58 1.59 -8.42 -9.22
N ILE A 59 0.45 -8.31 -8.51
CA ILE A 59 0.25 -7.38 -7.39
C ILE A 59 0.29 -8.15 -6.07
N ARG A 60 1.25 -7.78 -5.22
CA ARG A 60 1.39 -8.33 -3.87
C ARG A 60 1.12 -7.24 -2.84
N PHE A 61 0.26 -7.52 -1.88
CA PHE A 61 0.12 -6.67 -0.71
C PHE A 61 1.22 -6.98 0.30
N THR A 62 1.73 -5.93 0.92
CA THR A 62 2.54 -5.99 2.13
C THR A 62 1.94 -5.03 3.14
N THR A 63 2.09 -5.33 4.42
CA THR A 63 1.40 -4.59 5.47
C THR A 63 2.35 -3.88 6.41
N ILE A 64 1.84 -2.84 7.03
CA ILE A 64 2.42 -2.17 8.17
C ILE A 64 1.43 -2.25 9.33
N PRO A 65 1.88 -2.14 10.58
CA PRO A 65 0.97 -2.10 11.72
C PRO A 65 -0.07 -0.98 11.57
N ASN A 66 -1.21 -1.13 12.24
CA ASN A 66 -2.25 -0.10 12.29
C ASN A 66 -1.80 1.11 13.13
N VAL A 67 -0.95 1.94 12.54
CA VAL A 67 -0.36 3.14 13.15
C VAL A 67 -1.24 4.38 13.03
N ILE A 68 -2.37 4.28 12.31
CA ILE A 68 -3.34 5.35 12.08
C ILE A 68 -4.68 5.03 12.77
N PRO A 69 -5.52 6.03 13.07
CA PRO A 69 -6.87 5.79 13.55
C PRO A 69 -7.68 4.88 12.60
N PRO A 70 -8.58 4.02 13.13
CA PRO A 70 -9.39 3.11 12.34
C PRO A 70 -10.24 3.81 11.28
N GLU A 71 -10.56 3.10 10.19
CA GLU A 71 -11.35 3.64 9.07
C GLU A 71 -12.66 4.29 9.52
N ARG A 72 -13.33 3.68 10.51
CA ARG A 72 -14.62 4.13 11.06
C ARG A 72 -14.55 5.47 11.79
N GLU A 73 -13.39 5.88 12.30
CA GLU A 73 -13.22 7.07 13.13
C GLU A 73 -12.74 8.29 12.31
N LYS A 74 -12.45 8.10 11.02
CA LYS A 74 -11.96 9.15 10.13
C LYS A 74 -12.89 10.34 9.98
N ALA A 75 -14.19 10.08 9.90
CA ALA A 75 -15.19 11.15 9.73
C ALA A 75 -15.30 12.03 10.97
N ALA A 76 -14.95 11.51 12.16
CA ALA A 76 -15.03 12.22 13.42
C ALA A 76 -13.80 13.12 13.68
N ASN A 77 -12.62 12.75 13.17
CA ASN A 77 -11.39 13.51 13.36
C ASN A 77 -10.46 13.43 12.14
N PHE A 78 -10.82 14.11 11.06
CA PHE A 78 -9.98 14.18 9.86
C PHE A 78 -8.60 14.83 10.10
N PRO A 79 -8.45 15.94 10.85
CA PRO A 79 -7.14 16.52 11.12
C PRO A 79 -6.19 15.55 11.83
N GLY A 80 -6.66 14.84 12.86
CA GLY A 80 -5.84 13.85 13.57
C GLY A 80 -5.50 12.62 12.71
N LEU A 81 -6.39 12.21 11.82
CA LEU A 81 -6.08 11.19 10.81
C LEU A 81 -4.95 11.67 9.88
N TYR A 82 -5.07 12.88 9.34
CA TYR A 82 -4.08 13.43 8.41
C TYR A 82 -2.70 13.53 9.06
N GLU A 83 -2.63 14.04 10.29
CA GLU A 83 -1.39 14.10 11.07
C GLU A 83 -0.80 12.70 11.29
N ALA A 84 -1.61 11.72 11.69
CA ALA A 84 -1.15 10.35 11.90
C ALA A 84 -0.63 9.70 10.61
N VAL A 85 -1.28 9.96 9.47
CA VAL A 85 -0.80 9.47 8.16
C VAL A 85 0.57 10.07 7.84
N MET A 86 0.74 11.39 8.04
CA MET A 86 1.98 12.08 7.67
C MET A 86 3.16 11.78 8.60
N THR A 87 2.93 11.34 9.83
CA THR A 87 3.98 11.18 10.86
C THR A 87 4.22 9.74 11.30
N LYS A 88 3.25 8.84 11.12
CA LYS A 88 3.35 7.47 11.66
C LYS A 88 3.52 6.40 10.58
N MET A 89 3.14 6.71 9.34
CA MET A 89 3.28 5.78 8.22
C MET A 89 4.67 5.83 7.57
N GLU A 90 5.59 6.68 8.03
CA GLU A 90 6.98 6.77 7.55
C GLU A 90 7.90 5.70 8.15
N ALA A 91 7.63 5.26 9.39
CA ALA A 91 8.41 4.27 10.13
C ALA A 91 8.76 2.96 9.37
N PRO A 92 7.94 2.44 8.43
CA PRO A 92 8.29 1.28 7.61
C PRO A 92 9.36 1.53 6.53
N PHE A 93 9.78 2.78 6.32
CA PHE A 93 10.70 3.20 5.25
C PHE A 93 12.03 3.78 5.75
N GLU A 94 12.19 3.91 7.07
CA GLU A 94 13.48 4.17 7.72
C GLU A 94 14.25 2.86 7.97
#